data_AF-A0AAU2HJ30-F1
#
_entry.id   AF-A0AAU2HJ30-F1
#
_cell.length_a   1.000
_cell.length_b   1.000
_cell.length_c   1.000
_cell.angle_alpha   90.00
_cell.angle_beta   90.00
_cell.angle_gamma   90.00
#
_symmetry.space_group_name_H-M   'P 1'
#
loop_
_entity.id
_entity.type
_entity.pdbx_description
1 polymer ?
#
loop_
_entity_poly.entity_id
_entity_poly.type
_entity_poly.pdbx_seq_one_letter_code
_entity_poly.pdbx_strand_id
1 'polypeptide(L)'
;MHHPSDPLTAVLDEAISAMSAVPHSGLRHLSSPARSRIDDAATALSRTGLTRAATLLRAFLDALDNGAGPNEEGLAARSDAWLEAQLHLLVSSELRSSRPEFVDASAPS
;
A
#
# COMPACT_ATOMS: atom_id res chain seq x y z
N MET A 1 -15.67 21.10 8.03
CA MET A 1 -16.65 20.04 7.72
C MET A 1 -15.86 18.84 7.23
N HIS A 2 -15.81 17.76 8.01
CA HIS A 2 -15.07 16.55 7.68
C HIS A 2 -15.91 15.80 6.63
N HIS A 3 -15.52 15.80 5.36
CA HIS A 3 -16.06 14.82 4.43
C HIS A 3 -15.67 13.45 5.02
N PRO A 4 -16.59 12.48 5.17
CA PRO A 4 -16.17 11.11 5.44
C PRO A 4 -15.16 10.77 4.35
N SER A 5 -13.93 10.44 4.75
CA SER A 5 -12.83 10.22 3.81
C SER A 5 -13.31 9.30 2.70
N ASP A 6 -13.11 9.71 1.44
CA ASP A 6 -13.36 8.86 0.27
C ASP A 6 -12.88 7.44 0.61
N PRO A 7 -13.74 6.41 0.56
CA PRO A 7 -13.36 5.04 0.94
C PRO A 7 -12.06 4.59 0.29
N LEU A 8 -11.75 5.12 -0.89
CA LEU A 8 -10.53 4.81 -1.60
C LEU A 8 -9.29 5.53 -1.05
N THR A 9 -9.42 6.79 -0.62
CA THR A 9 -8.37 7.50 0.13
C THR A 9 -8.09 6.81 1.45
N ALA A 10 -9.13 6.43 2.20
CA ALA A 10 -8.97 5.73 3.48
C ALA A 10 -8.21 4.40 3.35
N VAL A 11 -8.50 3.63 2.29
CA VAL A 11 -7.80 2.36 2.03
C VAL A 11 -6.34 2.59 1.61
N LEU A 12 -6.04 3.64 0.84
CA LEU A 12 -4.67 4.00 0.49
C LEU A 12 -3.87 4.44 1.72
N ASP A 13 -4.44 5.30 2.57
CA ASP A 13 -3.81 5.77 3.79
C ASP A 13 -3.49 4.62 4.75
N GLU A 14 -4.43 3.69 4.92
CA GLU A 14 -4.22 2.51 5.75
C GLU A 14 -3.13 1.60 5.18
N ALA A 15 -3.11 1.38 3.85
CA ALA A 15 -2.08 0.59 3.21
C ALA A 15 -0.69 1.23 3.34
N ILE A 16 -0.57 2.55 3.16
CA ILE A 16 0.66 3.32 3.36
C ILE A 16 1.11 3.19 4.82
N SER A 17 0.19 3.31 5.78
CA SER A 17 0.47 3.18 7.22
C SER A 17 1.01 1.78 7.55
N ALA A 18 0.35 0.73 7.06
CA ALA A 18 0.76 -0.65 7.29
C ALA A 18 2.16 -0.94 6.71
N MET A 19 2.44 -0.49 5.49
CA MET A 19 3.73 -0.69 4.82
C MET A 19 4.86 0.16 5.42
N SER A 20 4.54 1.34 5.97
CA SER A 20 5.52 2.20 6.65
C SER A 20 5.98 1.62 8.00
N ALA A 21 5.21 0.73 8.62
CA ALA A 21 5.62 0.04 9.85
C ALA A 21 6.72 -1.01 9.61
N VAL A 22 6.93 -1.42 8.35
CA VAL A 22 7.89 -2.49 8.00
C VAL A 22 9.35 -2.07 8.24
N PRO A 23 9.87 -0.91 7.77
CA PRO A 23 11.23 -0.50 8.09
C PRO A 23 11.49 -0.31 9.58
N HIS A 24 10.47 0.12 10.34
CA HIS A 24 10.56 0.31 11.78
C HIS A 24 10.72 -1.03 12.53
N SER A 25 10.09 -2.10 12.01
CA SER A 25 10.17 -3.44 12.59
C SER A 25 11.37 -4.25 12.05
N GLY A 26 11.87 -3.87 10.88
CA GLY A 26 12.95 -4.53 10.17
C GLY A 26 12.47 -5.62 9.20
N LEU A 27 12.99 -5.60 7.97
CA LEU A 27 12.64 -6.54 6.89
C LEU A 27 13.04 -8.00 7.16
N ARG A 28 13.87 -8.25 8.17
CA ARG A 28 14.30 -9.61 8.55
C ARG A 28 13.26 -10.34 9.39
N HIS A 29 12.50 -9.61 10.22
CA HIS A 29 11.58 -10.19 11.19
C HIS A 29 10.34 -9.31 11.36
N LEU A 30 9.46 -9.33 10.37
CA LEU A 30 8.15 -8.71 10.55
C LEU A 30 7.33 -9.49 11.58
N SER A 31 6.57 -8.81 12.43
CA SER A 31 5.71 -9.47 13.42
C SER A 31 4.45 -10.07 12.75
N SER A 32 3.86 -11.09 13.36
CA SER A 32 2.60 -11.67 12.86
C SER A 32 1.46 -10.64 12.76
N PRO A 33 1.26 -9.74 13.75
CA PRO A 33 0.27 -8.66 13.64
C PRO A 33 0.52 -7.71 12.47
N ALA A 34 1.78 -7.36 12.19
CA ALA A 34 2.11 -6.50 11.06
C ALA A 34 1.86 -7.21 9.71
N ARG A 35 2.15 -8.50 9.61
CA ARG A 35 1.79 -9.32 8.43
C ARG A 35 0.28 -9.34 8.21
N SER A 36 -0.51 -9.62 9.25
CA SER A 36 -1.98 -9.63 9.17
C SER A 36 -2.53 -8.29 8.68
N ARG A 37 -2.02 -7.18 9.23
CA ARG A 37 -2.44 -5.83 8.83
C ARG A 37 -2.18 -5.54 7.35
N ILE A 38 -1.04 -6.01 6.82
CA ILE A 38 -0.71 -5.86 5.40
C ILE A 38 -1.62 -6.72 4.52
N ASP A 39 -1.95 -7.94 4.93
CA ASP A 39 -2.89 -8.80 4.19
C ASP A 39 -4.32 -8.25 4.19
N ASP A 40 -4.76 -7.71 5.33
CA ASP A 40 -6.04 -7.00 5.45
C ASP A 40 -6.08 -5.78 4.51
N ALA A 41 -5.00 -4.99 4.46
CA ALA A 41 -4.88 -3.85 3.55
C ALA A 41 -4.89 -4.31 2.07
N ALA A 42 -4.20 -5.40 1.73
CA ALA A 42 -4.24 -5.97 0.37
C ALA A 42 -5.66 -6.42 -0.01
N THR A 43 -6.39 -7.02 0.92
CA THR A 43 -7.80 -7.39 0.73
C THR A 43 -8.68 -6.17 0.51
N ALA A 44 -8.50 -5.11 1.29
CA ALA A 44 -9.24 -3.86 1.14
C ALA A 44 -8.96 -3.18 -0.22
N LEU A 45 -7.69 -3.08 -0.62
CA LEU A 45 -7.27 -2.57 -1.93
C LEU A 45 -7.90 -3.35 -3.08
N SER A 46 -7.94 -4.68 -2.97
CA SER A 46 -8.57 -5.53 -3.98
C SER A 46 -10.08 -5.28 -4.10
N ARG A 47 -10.77 -5.05 -2.97
CA ARG A 47 -12.22 -4.78 -2.94
C ARG A 47 -12.58 -3.43 -3.54
N THR A 48 -11.66 -2.46 -3.50
CA THR A 48 -11.86 -1.13 -4.09
C THR A 48 -11.35 -1.01 -5.53
N GLY A 49 -10.92 -2.12 -6.14
CA GLY A 49 -10.44 -2.16 -7.52
C GLY A 49 -8.97 -1.75 -7.72
N LEU A 50 -8.22 -1.49 -6.63
CA LEU A 50 -6.78 -1.24 -6.67
C LEU A 50 -6.00 -2.57 -6.72
N THR A 51 -6.31 -3.40 -7.70
CA THR A 51 -5.81 -4.78 -7.82
C THR A 51 -4.29 -4.84 -7.96
N ARG A 52 -3.65 -3.87 -8.64
CA ARG A 52 -2.18 -3.82 -8.75
C ARG A 52 -1.54 -3.56 -7.39
N ALA A 53 -2.02 -2.58 -6.62
CA ALA A 53 -1.54 -2.31 -5.28
C ALA A 53 -1.70 -3.53 -4.37
N ALA A 54 -2.87 -4.19 -4.39
CA ALA A 54 -3.11 -5.43 -3.65
C ALA A 54 -2.12 -6.54 -4.02
N THR A 55 -1.81 -6.68 -5.31
CA THR A 55 -0.85 -7.68 -5.81
C THR A 55 0.56 -7.42 -5.29
N LEU A 56 0.98 -6.15 -5.25
CA LEU A 56 2.31 -5.77 -4.75
C LEU A 56 2.46 -6.04 -3.25
N LEU A 57 1.42 -5.77 -2.45
CA LEU A 57 1.44 -6.11 -1.02
C LEU A 57 1.55 -7.63 -0.80
N ARG A 58 0.84 -8.43 -1.59
CA ARG A 58 0.95 -9.89 -1.53
C ARG A 58 2.31 -10.40 -2.00
N ALA A 59 2.90 -9.80 -3.03
CA ALA A 59 4.25 -10.12 -3.47
C ALA A 59 5.30 -9.82 -2.38
N PHE A 60 5.11 -8.74 -1.62
CA PHE A 60 5.94 -8.46 -0.46
C PHE A 60 5.78 -9.53 0.64
N LEU A 61 4.54 -9.93 0.99
CA LEU A 61 4.31 -11.01 1.96
C LEU A 61 4.92 -12.34 1.48
N ASP A 62 4.79 -12.65 0.20
CA ASP A 62 5.41 -13.83 -0.41
C ASP A 62 6.93 -13.77 -0.34
N ALA A 63 7.55 -12.60 -0.58
CA ALA A 63 8.98 -12.41 -0.42
C ALA A 63 9.45 -12.56 1.05
N LEU A 64 8.60 -12.26 2.04
CA LEU A 64 8.93 -12.52 3.44
C LEU A 64 9.00 -14.03 3.73
N ASP A 65 8.04 -14.80 3.20
CA ASP A 65 7.87 -16.21 3.53
C ASP A 65 8.76 -17.13 2.66
N ASN A 66 8.91 -16.79 1.38
CA ASN A 66 9.55 -17.61 0.36
C ASN A 66 10.84 -16.98 -0.22
N GLY A 67 11.16 -15.73 0.12
CA GLY A 67 12.38 -15.05 -0.34
C GLY A 67 13.64 -15.69 0.22
N ALA A 68 14.56 -16.07 -0.67
CA ALA A 68 15.81 -16.80 -0.46
C ALA A 68 16.43 -16.69 0.95
N GLY A 69 16.08 -17.58 1.87
CA GLY A 69 16.74 -17.73 3.18
C GLY A 69 16.98 -16.43 4.00
N PRO A 70 17.77 -16.50 5.07
CA PRO A 70 18.19 -15.34 5.85
C PRO A 70 19.39 -14.58 5.24
N ASN A 71 19.82 -14.96 4.03
CA ASN A 71 21.02 -14.43 3.39
C ASN A 71 20.80 -13.02 2.80
N GLU A 72 21.86 -12.42 2.24
CA GLU A 72 21.80 -11.07 1.67
C GLU A 72 20.87 -10.99 0.45
N GLU A 73 20.80 -12.04 -0.37
CA GLU A 73 19.91 -12.12 -1.53
C GLU A 73 18.42 -12.09 -1.11
N GLY A 74 18.06 -12.83 -0.07
CA GLY A 74 16.72 -12.79 0.50
C GLY A 74 16.37 -11.44 1.11
N LEU A 75 17.34 -10.73 1.71
CA LEU A 75 17.09 -9.37 2.20
C LEU A 75 16.88 -8.41 1.02
N ALA A 76 17.67 -8.51 -0.05
CA ALA A 76 17.51 -7.70 -1.25
C ALA A 76 16.11 -7.90 -1.86
N ALA A 77 15.69 -9.15 -2.06
CA ALA A 77 14.36 -9.46 -2.59
C ALA A 77 13.20 -8.88 -1.75
N ARG A 78 13.29 -8.97 -0.41
CA ARG A 78 12.30 -8.37 0.51
C ARG A 78 12.30 -6.84 0.43
N SER A 79 13.48 -6.24 0.30
CA SER A 79 13.66 -4.79 0.19
C SER A 79 13.06 -4.26 -1.11
N ASP A 80 13.32 -4.94 -2.23
CA ASP A 80 12.81 -4.58 -3.55
C ASP A 80 11.28 -4.68 -3.59
N ALA A 81 10.72 -5.80 -3.11
CA ALA A 81 9.27 -5.99 -3.06
C ALA A 81 8.58 -4.96 -2.15
N TRP A 82 9.17 -4.64 -0.99
CA TRP A 82 8.68 -3.59 -0.11
C TRP A 82 8.70 -2.22 -0.79
N LEU A 83 9.82 -1.86 -1.43
CA LEU A 83 9.99 -0.57 -2.08
C LEU A 83 9.04 -0.39 -3.26
N GLU A 84 8.86 -1.41 -4.11
CA GLU A 84 7.92 -1.36 -5.23
C GLU A 84 6.48 -1.10 -4.73
N ALA A 85 6.06 -1.83 -3.70
CA ALA A 85 4.74 -1.64 -3.09
C ALA A 85 4.57 -0.24 -2.49
N GLN A 86 5.56 0.25 -1.73
CA GLN A 86 5.50 1.57 -1.09
C GLN A 86 5.46 2.70 -2.14
N LEU A 87 6.31 2.64 -3.17
CA LEU A 87 6.32 3.63 -4.25
C LEU A 87 5.00 3.65 -5.00
N HIS A 88 4.45 2.48 -5.31
CA HIS A 88 3.16 2.40 -6.01
C HIS A 88 2.02 3.03 -5.20
N LEU A 89 1.97 2.78 -3.88
CA LEU A 89 0.96 3.37 -3.00
C LEU A 89 1.09 4.90 -2.91
N LEU A 90 2.31 5.42 -2.70
CA LEU A 90 2.56 6.85 -2.59
C LEU A 90 2.20 7.58 -3.89
N VAL A 91 2.64 7.05 -5.04
CA VAL A 91 2.29 7.62 -6.36
C VAL A 91 0.78 7.55 -6.61
N SER A 92 0.12 6.45 -6.24
CA SER A 92 -1.33 6.32 -6.40
C SER A 92 -2.11 7.32 -5.54
N SER A 93 -1.62 7.63 -4.33
CA SER A 93 -2.19 8.65 -3.47
C SER A 93 -2.01 10.05 -4.04
N GLU A 94 -0.79 10.40 -4.48
CA GLU A 94 -0.50 11.70 -5.10
C GLU A 94 -1.32 11.96 -6.37
N LEU A 95 -1.44 10.95 -7.26
CA LEU A 95 -2.26 11.07 -8.47
C LEU A 95 -3.75 11.27 -8.17
N ARG A 96 -4.24 10.69 -7.08
CA ARG A 96 -5.61 10.89 -6.61
C ARG A 96 -5.81 12.29 -6.07
N SER A 97 -4.91 12.75 -5.20
CA SER A 97 -4.95 14.09 -4.60
C SER A 97 -4.79 15.20 -5.65
N SER A 98 -4.07 14.90 -6.74
CA SER A 98 -3.87 15.82 -7.87
C SER A 98 -5.03 15.85 -8.86
N ARG A 99 -6.06 15.01 -8.69
CA ARG A 99 -7.23 15.04 -9.57
C ARG A 99 -7.96 16.37 -9.36
N PRO A 100 -8.04 17.25 -10.38
CA PRO A 100 -8.79 18.48 -10.23
C PRO A 100 -10.24 18.11 -9.93
N GLU A 101 -10.81 18.74 -8.89
CA GLU A 101 -12.25 18.84 -8.74
C GLU A 101 -12.77 19.34 -10.09
N PHE A 102 -13.55 18.52 -10.78
CA PHE A 102 -14.10 18.88 -12.08
C PHE A 102 -15.02 20.07 -11.81
N VAL A 103 -14.48 21.29 -11.91
CA VAL A 103 -15.20 22.52 -11.64
C VAL A 103 -16.45 22.48 -12.48
N ASP A 104 -17.58 22.40 -11.79
CA ASP A 104 -18.91 22.31 -12.37
C ASP A 104 -19.11 23.54 -13.27
N ALA A 105 -18.94 23.35 -14.57
CA ALA A 105 -19.15 24.38 -15.59
C ALA A 105 -20.65 24.60 -15.87
N SER A 106 -21.47 24.51 -14.82
CA SER A 106 -22.92 24.74 -14.87
C SER A 106 -23.32 25.79 -13.82
N ALA A 107 -22.74 26.99 -13.90
CA ALA A 107 -23.37 28.17 -13.32
C ALA A 107 -24.19 28.87 -14.43
N PRO A 108 -25.53 28.93 -14.34
CA PRO A 108 -26.35 29.64 -15.31
C PRO A 108 -26.22 31.15 -15.11
N SER A 109 -26.17 31.91 -16.21
CA SER A 109 -26.51 33.34 -16.25
C SER A 109 -27.94 33.52 -16.74
#